data_AF-A0A7J6SPW0-F1
#
_entry.id   AF-A0A7J6SPW0-F1
#
_cell.length_a   1.000
_cell.length_b   1.000
_cell.length_c   1.000
_cell.angle_alpha   90.00
_cell.angle_beta   90.00
_cell.angle_gamma   90.00
#
_symmetry.space_group_name_H-M   'P 1'
#
loop_
_entity.id
_entity.type
_entity.pdbx_description
1 polymer ?
#
loop_
_entity_poly.entity_id
_entity_poly.type
_entity_poly.pdbx_seq_one_letter_code
_entity_poly.pdbx_strand_id
1 'polypeptide(L)'
;DMKQAREILDAVEEHLSDIDWSYGIDPAARSSFHRAAAFMYQEKNDPPSFYRESMRYLLYTPLAAIPKKERGPLAFKIAVAALISPKEFGLGDLLQQPLFSEFLPTCEQYSWIMDFVQALHDGVFAKFDQAIVDHKAKWEAVPELKKALESDDLKQKMSLSAMMEMAFQRPKKQRSAIPFDDIAKACRVNDDQVEDIFRKTMCAGLIKGSID
;
A
#
# COMPACT_ATOMS: atom_id res chain seq x y z
N ASP A 1 -15.68 -23.67 5.30
CA ASP A 1 -15.69 -23.78 3.83
C ASP A 1 -15.55 -22.38 3.25
N MET A 2 -14.50 -22.15 2.44
CA MET A 2 -14.19 -20.81 1.88
C MET A 2 -15.25 -20.33 0.90
N LYS A 3 -15.98 -21.24 0.24
CA LYS A 3 -17.03 -20.88 -0.71
C LYS A 3 -18.26 -20.32 0.02
N GLN A 4 -18.69 -21.00 1.08
CA GLN A 4 -19.79 -20.54 1.94
C GLN A 4 -19.46 -19.22 2.66
N ALA A 5 -18.22 -19.07 3.15
CA ALA A 5 -17.77 -17.82 3.77
C ALA A 5 -17.86 -16.64 2.78
N ARG A 6 -17.52 -16.88 1.51
CA ARG A 6 -17.66 -15.86 0.45
C ARG A 6 -19.11 -15.52 0.18
N GLU A 7 -19.99 -16.50 0.00
CA GLU A 7 -21.41 -16.26 -0.26
C GLU A 7 -22.06 -15.42 0.86
N ILE A 8 -21.67 -15.67 2.12
CA ILE A 8 -22.13 -14.87 3.26
C ILE A 8 -21.55 -13.45 3.22
N LEU A 9 -20.25 -13.29 2.92
CA LEU A 9 -19.62 -11.96 2.83
C LEU A 9 -20.21 -11.15 1.68
N ASP A 10 -20.44 -11.75 0.52
CA ASP A 10 -21.01 -11.08 -0.65
C ASP A 10 -22.44 -10.60 -0.34
N ALA A 11 -23.26 -11.42 0.34
CA ALA A 11 -24.60 -11.03 0.77
C ALA A 11 -24.60 -9.89 1.81
N VAL A 12 -23.64 -9.92 2.75
CA VAL A 12 -23.50 -8.84 3.74
C VAL A 12 -22.98 -7.56 3.08
N GLU A 13 -22.09 -7.65 2.08
CA GLU A 13 -21.61 -6.49 1.32
C GLU A 13 -22.74 -5.82 0.54
N GLU A 14 -23.61 -6.60 -0.09
CA GLU A 14 -24.80 -6.10 -0.78
C GLU A 14 -25.70 -5.31 0.19
N HIS A 15 -25.98 -5.86 1.37
CA HIS A 15 -26.75 -5.17 2.41
C HIS A 15 -26.03 -3.94 3.00
N LEU A 16 -24.69 -3.94 3.06
CA LEU A 16 -23.92 -2.77 3.51
C LEU A 16 -23.89 -1.65 2.47
N SER A 17 -23.99 -1.99 1.18
CA SER A 17 -24.00 -1.04 0.07
C SER A 17 -25.35 -0.35 -0.14
N ASP A 18 -26.43 -0.96 0.35
CA ASP A 18 -27.77 -0.38 0.35
C ASP A 18 -27.84 0.78 1.36
N ILE A 19 -28.16 1.97 0.85
CA ILE A 19 -28.16 3.21 1.62
C ILE A 19 -29.16 3.14 2.77
N ASP A 20 -30.31 2.47 2.58
CA ASP A 20 -31.36 2.35 3.59
C ASP A 20 -30.92 1.46 4.77
N TRP A 21 -30.07 0.47 4.50
CA TRP A 21 -29.48 -0.39 5.53
C TRP A 21 -28.21 0.21 6.13
N SER A 22 -27.49 1.05 5.40
CA SER A 22 -26.24 1.66 5.85
C SER A 22 -26.42 2.63 7.02
N TYR A 23 -27.62 3.23 7.18
CA TYR A 23 -27.95 4.13 8.28
C TYR A 23 -28.12 3.36 9.60
N GLY A 24 -27.14 3.51 10.51
CA GLY A 24 -27.24 3.00 11.88
C GLY A 24 -26.60 1.63 12.14
N ILE A 25 -25.86 1.07 11.18
CA ILE A 25 -25.05 -0.14 11.44
C ILE A 25 -23.94 0.19 12.43
N ASP A 26 -23.87 -0.62 13.49
CA ASP A 26 -22.83 -0.54 14.51
C ASP A 26 -21.43 -0.62 13.86
N PRO A 27 -20.53 0.35 14.12
CA PRO A 27 -19.13 0.27 13.71
C PRO A 27 -18.46 -1.07 14.05
N ALA A 28 -18.86 -1.73 15.15
CA ALA A 28 -18.34 -3.04 15.52
C ALA A 28 -18.73 -4.15 14.52
N ALA A 29 -19.93 -4.08 13.94
CA ALA A 29 -20.37 -5.01 12.90
C ALA A 29 -19.57 -4.81 11.60
N ARG A 30 -19.35 -3.54 11.20
CA ARG A 30 -18.51 -3.20 10.03
C ARG A 30 -17.06 -3.65 10.22
N SER A 31 -16.50 -3.40 11.41
CA SER A 31 -15.18 -3.90 11.82
C SER A 31 -15.10 -5.42 11.67
N SER A 32 -16.09 -6.16 12.18
CA SER A 32 -16.10 -7.62 12.11
C SER A 32 -16.19 -8.14 10.67
N PHE A 33 -17.01 -7.49 9.84
CA PHE A 33 -17.14 -7.79 8.41
C PHE A 33 -15.81 -7.59 7.68
N HIS A 34 -15.21 -6.40 7.77
CA HIS A 34 -13.95 -6.08 7.09
C HIS A 34 -12.79 -6.96 7.58
N ARG A 35 -12.78 -7.33 8.87
CA ARG A 35 -11.81 -8.30 9.40
C ARG A 35 -11.95 -9.68 8.75
N ALA A 36 -13.18 -10.18 8.61
CA ALA A 36 -13.45 -11.46 7.98
C ALA A 36 -13.14 -11.44 6.47
N ALA A 37 -13.50 -10.34 5.78
CA ALA A 37 -13.17 -10.13 4.38
C ALA A 37 -11.65 -10.08 4.15
N ALA A 38 -10.91 -9.34 4.98
CA ALA A 38 -9.45 -9.32 4.95
C ALA A 38 -8.88 -10.74 5.11
N PHE A 39 -9.31 -11.50 6.14
CA PHE A 39 -8.84 -12.87 6.31
C PHE A 39 -9.09 -13.75 5.08
N MET A 40 -10.26 -13.64 4.45
CA MET A 40 -10.57 -14.37 3.22
C MET A 40 -9.62 -13.99 2.06
N TYR A 41 -9.35 -12.71 1.85
CA TYR A 41 -8.43 -12.26 0.79
C TYR A 41 -6.98 -12.65 1.06
N GLN A 42 -6.59 -12.71 2.34
CA GLN A 42 -5.29 -13.22 2.76
C GLN A 42 -5.12 -14.69 2.34
N GLU A 43 -6.12 -15.54 2.61
CA GLU A 43 -6.10 -16.96 2.24
C GLU A 43 -6.17 -17.19 0.72
N LYS A 44 -6.81 -16.28 -0.01
CA LYS A 44 -6.84 -16.28 -1.49
C LYS A 44 -5.53 -15.78 -2.12
N ASN A 45 -4.59 -15.30 -1.31
CA ASN A 45 -3.36 -14.65 -1.77
C ASN A 45 -3.65 -13.50 -2.75
N ASP A 46 -4.59 -12.63 -2.36
CA ASP A 46 -4.96 -11.40 -3.09
C ASP A 46 -4.58 -10.15 -2.25
N PRO A 47 -3.30 -9.69 -2.34
CA PRO A 47 -2.80 -8.60 -1.52
C PRO A 47 -3.54 -7.26 -1.69
N PRO A 48 -3.92 -6.83 -2.92
CA PRO A 48 -4.66 -5.59 -3.11
C PRO A 48 -6.00 -5.56 -2.34
N SER A 49 -6.80 -6.63 -2.47
CA SER A 49 -8.08 -6.71 -1.79
C SER A 49 -7.90 -6.84 -0.27
N PHE A 50 -6.91 -7.61 0.17
CA PHE A 50 -6.53 -7.70 1.58
C PHE A 50 -6.16 -6.34 2.17
N TYR A 51 -5.34 -5.55 1.48
CA TYR A 51 -4.92 -4.22 1.92
C TYR A 51 -6.14 -3.29 2.08
N ARG A 52 -7.02 -3.25 1.07
CA ARG A 52 -8.23 -2.40 1.10
C ARG A 52 -9.17 -2.75 2.25
N GLU A 53 -9.47 -4.03 2.43
CA GLU A 53 -10.34 -4.47 3.53
C GLU A 53 -9.68 -4.26 4.90
N SER A 54 -8.36 -4.42 4.98
CA SER A 54 -7.62 -4.13 6.22
C SER A 54 -7.64 -2.63 6.56
N MET A 55 -7.52 -1.75 5.55
CA MET A 55 -7.66 -0.31 5.77
C MET A 55 -9.07 0.05 6.24
N ARG A 56 -10.12 -0.54 5.63
CA ARG A 56 -11.51 -0.36 6.06
C ARG A 56 -11.72 -0.86 7.49
N TYR A 57 -11.12 -1.99 7.86
CA TYR A 57 -11.12 -2.49 9.23
C TYR A 57 -10.53 -1.46 10.21
N LEU A 58 -9.35 -0.89 9.90
CA LEU A 58 -8.70 0.11 10.76
C LEU A 58 -9.53 1.39 10.94
N LEU A 59 -10.38 1.76 9.98
CA LEU A 59 -11.28 2.91 10.11
C LEU A 59 -12.35 2.71 11.21
N TYR A 60 -12.79 1.47 11.43
CA TYR A 60 -13.84 1.15 12.40
C TYR A 60 -13.31 0.53 13.69
N THR A 61 -12.02 0.19 13.76
CA THR A 61 -11.41 -0.46 14.93
C THR A 61 -10.32 0.41 15.55
N PRO A 62 -10.55 0.99 16.73
CA PRO A 62 -9.50 1.74 17.41
C PRO A 62 -8.37 0.80 17.85
N LEU A 63 -7.14 1.32 17.94
CA LEU A 63 -5.95 0.56 18.35
C LEU A 63 -6.17 -0.21 19.67
N ALA A 64 -6.90 0.40 20.63
CA ALA A 64 -7.24 -0.19 21.92
C ALA A 64 -8.06 -1.49 21.79
N ALA A 65 -8.92 -1.61 20.77
CA ALA A 65 -9.75 -2.78 20.53
C ALA A 65 -8.99 -3.95 19.87
N ILE A 66 -7.81 -3.69 19.29
CA ILE A 66 -6.97 -4.73 18.70
C ILE A 66 -6.14 -5.40 19.80
N PRO A 67 -6.19 -6.73 19.97
CA PRO A 67 -5.37 -7.45 20.94
C PRO A 67 -3.88 -7.18 20.74
N LYS A 68 -3.14 -6.86 21.81
CA LYS A 68 -1.71 -6.52 21.74
C LYS A 68 -0.86 -7.55 20.99
N LYS A 69 -1.18 -8.84 21.15
CA LYS A 69 -0.49 -9.96 20.48
C LYS A 69 -0.72 -9.98 18.96
N GLU A 70 -1.85 -9.46 18.48
CA GLU A 70 -2.22 -9.46 17.07
C GLU A 70 -1.74 -8.21 16.33
N ARG A 71 -1.49 -7.11 17.04
CA ARG A 71 -1.08 -5.82 16.44
C ARG A 71 0.17 -5.92 15.56
N GLY A 72 1.22 -6.58 16.05
CA GLY A 72 2.48 -6.77 15.31
C GLY A 72 2.29 -7.55 14.01
N PRO A 73 1.80 -8.80 14.08
CA PRO A 73 1.52 -9.60 12.90
C PRO A 73 0.55 -8.94 11.92
N LEU A 74 -0.48 -8.26 12.42
CA LEU A 74 -1.45 -7.55 11.58
C LEU A 74 -0.78 -6.37 10.85
N ALA A 75 -0.08 -5.49 11.57
CA ALA A 75 0.63 -4.36 10.97
C ALA A 75 1.63 -4.81 9.92
N PHE A 76 2.37 -5.88 10.22
CA PHE A 76 3.34 -6.47 9.30
C PHE A 76 2.68 -6.97 8.01
N LYS A 77 1.59 -7.76 8.11
CA LYS A 77 0.86 -8.24 6.93
C LYS A 77 0.31 -7.11 6.09
N ILE A 78 -0.26 -6.08 6.72
CA ILE A 78 -0.78 -4.89 6.02
C ILE A 78 0.36 -4.15 5.31
N ALA A 79 1.52 -3.97 5.96
CA ALA A 79 2.69 -3.34 5.36
C ALA A 79 3.21 -4.12 4.15
N VAL A 80 3.33 -5.46 4.26
CA VAL A 80 3.74 -6.33 3.15
C VAL A 80 2.75 -6.22 2.00
N ALA A 81 1.45 -6.31 2.28
CA ALA A 81 0.42 -6.15 1.26
C ALA A 81 0.48 -4.77 0.59
N ALA A 82 0.72 -3.72 1.37
CA ALA A 82 0.90 -2.36 0.86
C ALA A 82 2.11 -2.25 -0.07
N LEU A 83 3.21 -2.97 0.19
CA LEU A 83 4.39 -2.97 -0.67
C LEU A 83 4.13 -3.71 -1.99
N ILE A 84 3.57 -4.92 -1.92
CA ILE A 84 3.41 -5.81 -3.09
C ILE A 84 2.20 -5.47 -3.98
N SER A 85 1.24 -4.69 -3.47
CA SER A 85 0.04 -4.33 -4.24
C SER A 85 0.35 -3.31 -5.33
N PRO A 86 0.21 -3.63 -6.63
CA PRO A 86 0.72 -2.79 -7.73
C PRO A 86 -0.02 -1.46 -7.91
N LYS A 87 -1.26 -1.34 -7.41
CA LYS A 87 -2.12 -0.16 -7.61
C LYS A 87 -2.35 0.68 -6.35
N GLU A 88 -1.70 0.33 -5.25
CA GLU A 88 -1.89 1.02 -3.96
C GLU A 88 -0.71 1.96 -3.71
N PHE A 89 -0.94 3.25 -3.96
CA PHE A 89 0.05 4.33 -3.81
C PHE A 89 -0.30 5.29 -2.66
N GLY A 90 -1.52 5.21 -2.11
CA GLY A 90 -1.99 6.01 -0.98
C GLY A 90 -1.44 5.55 0.37
N LEU A 91 -0.11 5.51 0.52
CA LEU A 91 0.55 5.07 1.76
C LEU A 91 0.49 6.13 2.86
N GLY A 92 0.22 7.39 2.53
CA GLY A 92 0.05 8.46 3.51
C GLY A 92 -1.04 8.13 4.55
N ASP A 93 -2.20 7.64 4.10
CA ASP A 93 -3.31 7.27 5.00
C ASP A 93 -2.96 6.09 5.91
N LEU A 94 -2.14 5.16 5.42
CA LEU A 94 -1.61 4.03 6.18
C LEU A 94 -0.69 4.52 7.30
N LEU A 95 0.24 5.42 6.97
CA LEU A 95 1.22 5.98 7.92
C LEU A 95 0.56 6.75 9.07
N GLN A 96 -0.60 7.37 8.81
CA GLN A 96 -1.34 8.10 9.84
C GLN A 96 -2.15 7.18 10.77
N GLN A 97 -2.34 5.90 10.42
CA GLN A 97 -3.08 4.98 11.30
C GLN A 97 -2.33 4.78 12.62
N PRO A 98 -3.00 4.83 13.79
CA PRO A 98 -2.36 4.60 15.10
C PRO A 98 -1.57 3.28 15.20
N LEU A 99 -1.99 2.26 14.44
CA LEU A 99 -1.26 1.00 14.37
C LEU A 99 0.17 1.16 13.77
N PHE A 100 0.34 2.09 12.84
CA PHE A 100 1.59 2.39 12.15
C PHE A 100 2.35 3.57 12.75
N SER A 101 1.67 4.63 13.19
CA SER A 101 2.30 5.82 13.76
C SER A 101 2.71 5.64 15.23
N GLU A 102 1.92 4.93 16.03
CA GLU A 102 2.18 4.77 17.47
C GLU A 102 2.74 3.38 17.82
N PHE A 103 2.13 2.31 17.30
CA PHE A 103 2.48 0.95 17.75
C PHE A 103 3.69 0.36 17.02
N LEU A 104 3.70 0.36 15.68
CA LEU A 104 4.75 -0.30 14.89
C LEU A 104 6.18 0.17 15.21
N PRO A 105 6.46 1.48 15.46
CA PRO A 105 7.79 1.94 15.82
C PRO A 105 8.29 1.38 17.16
N THR A 106 7.39 1.02 18.07
CA THR A 106 7.73 0.43 19.37
C THR A 106 7.95 -1.09 19.29
N CYS A 107 7.65 -1.71 18.15
CA CYS A 107 7.72 -3.15 17.97
C CYS A 107 9.02 -3.57 17.26
N GLU A 108 10.07 -3.89 18.02
CA GLU A 108 11.40 -4.26 17.48
C GLU A 108 11.36 -5.39 16.42
N GLN A 109 10.39 -6.31 16.54
CA GLN A 109 10.25 -7.44 15.63
C GLN A 109 9.83 -7.00 14.22
N TYR A 110 8.98 -5.98 14.10
CA TYR A 110 8.33 -5.60 12.84
C TYR A 110 8.61 -4.16 12.40
N SER A 111 9.23 -3.32 13.24
CA SER A 111 9.50 -1.90 12.96
C SER A 111 10.28 -1.67 11.67
N TRP A 112 11.16 -2.61 11.30
CA TRP A 112 11.97 -2.54 10.08
C TRP A 112 11.18 -2.38 8.78
N ILE A 113 9.94 -2.90 8.71
CA ILE A 113 9.11 -2.78 7.51
C ILE A 113 8.71 -1.32 7.25
N MET A 114 8.79 -0.48 8.28
CA MET A 114 8.44 0.92 8.21
C MET A 114 9.40 1.69 7.30
N ASP A 115 10.69 1.34 7.31
CA ASP A 115 11.69 1.98 6.44
C ASP A 115 11.33 1.81 4.96
N PHE A 116 10.77 0.66 4.59
CA PHE A 116 10.33 0.35 3.23
C PHE A 116 9.06 1.10 2.84
N VAL A 117 8.05 1.11 3.72
CA VAL A 117 6.79 1.80 3.46
C VAL A 117 7.03 3.32 3.38
N GLN A 118 7.89 3.87 4.24
CA GLN A 118 8.29 5.28 4.17
C GLN A 118 9.09 5.60 2.91
N ALA A 119 10.06 4.75 2.53
CA ALA A 119 10.84 4.96 1.31
C ALA A 119 9.95 4.93 0.05
N LEU A 120 8.94 4.05 0.03
CA LEU A 120 7.97 3.99 -1.06
C LEU A 120 7.03 5.19 -1.04
N HIS A 121 6.59 5.66 0.13
CA HIS A 121 5.78 6.88 0.25
C HIS A 121 6.54 8.12 -0.23
N ASP A 122 7.80 8.27 0.18
CA ASP A 122 8.65 9.40 -0.22
C ASP A 122 9.12 9.31 -1.68
N GLY A 123 8.97 8.15 -2.33
CA GLY A 123 9.43 7.93 -3.69
C GLY A 123 10.95 8.02 -3.85
N VAL A 124 11.74 7.78 -2.79
CA VAL A 124 13.20 7.93 -2.81
C VAL A 124 13.90 6.57 -2.88
N PHE A 125 14.46 6.24 -4.04
CA PHE A 125 15.22 4.99 -4.24
C PHE A 125 16.39 4.82 -3.28
N ALA A 126 17.12 5.88 -2.95
CA ALA A 126 18.26 5.78 -2.03
C ALA A 126 17.84 5.29 -0.63
N LYS A 127 16.68 5.73 -0.13
CA LYS A 127 16.14 5.24 1.16
C LYS A 127 15.74 3.77 1.08
N PHE A 128 15.16 3.37 -0.05
CA PHE A 128 14.74 1.98 -0.25
C PHE A 128 15.95 1.04 -0.37
N ASP A 129 16.97 1.41 -1.14
CA ASP A 129 18.20 0.62 -1.25
C ASP A 129 18.88 0.45 0.11
N GLN A 130 18.95 1.54 0.90
CA GLN A 130 19.51 1.50 2.24
C GLN A 130 18.72 0.55 3.14
N ALA A 131 17.38 0.60 3.10
CA ALA A 131 16.53 -0.31 3.84
C ALA A 131 16.76 -1.78 3.42
N ILE A 132 16.94 -2.06 2.12
CA ILE A 132 17.30 -3.40 1.63
C ILE A 132 18.65 -3.85 2.20
N VAL A 133 19.66 -2.98 2.22
CA VAL A 133 21.00 -3.30 2.77
C VAL A 133 20.91 -3.59 4.27
N ASP A 134 20.21 -2.75 5.02
CA ASP A 134 20.13 -2.84 6.48
C ASP A 134 19.31 -4.05 6.95
N HIS A 135 18.24 -4.40 6.21
CA HIS A 135 17.29 -5.44 6.62
C HIS A 135 17.26 -6.66 5.69
N LYS A 136 18.31 -6.87 4.89
CA LYS A 136 18.38 -7.91 3.85
C LYS A 136 17.94 -9.30 4.34
N ALA A 137 18.47 -9.74 5.49
CA ALA A 137 18.16 -11.05 6.04
C ALA A 137 16.67 -11.21 6.40
N LYS A 138 16.03 -10.14 6.89
CA LYS A 138 14.59 -10.13 7.22
C LYS A 138 13.74 -10.06 5.96
N TRP A 139 14.18 -9.29 4.96
CA TRP A 139 13.53 -9.21 3.66
C TRP A 139 13.49 -10.58 2.96
N GLU A 140 14.64 -11.25 2.86
CA GLU A 140 14.77 -12.55 2.19
C GLU A 140 14.02 -13.68 2.91
N ALA A 141 13.77 -13.54 4.21
CA ALA A 141 12.98 -14.49 4.99
C ALA A 141 11.48 -14.47 4.63
N VAL A 142 11.00 -13.44 3.93
CA VAL A 142 9.59 -13.26 3.55
C VAL A 142 9.43 -13.59 2.06
N PRO A 143 8.82 -14.73 1.70
CA PRO A 143 8.72 -15.18 0.31
C PRO A 143 8.06 -14.17 -0.64
N GLU A 144 7.02 -13.48 -0.17
CA GLU A 144 6.24 -12.52 -0.94
C GLU A 144 7.08 -11.29 -1.31
N LEU A 145 7.90 -10.79 -0.39
CA LEU A 145 8.79 -9.66 -0.61
C LEU A 145 9.96 -10.02 -1.52
N LYS A 146 10.52 -11.23 -1.34
CA LYS A 146 11.57 -11.76 -2.22
C LYS A 146 11.08 -11.84 -3.66
N LYS A 147 9.90 -12.43 -3.88
CA LYS A 147 9.29 -12.54 -5.21
C LYS A 147 9.03 -11.17 -5.84
N ALA A 148 8.55 -10.20 -5.06
CA ALA A 148 8.29 -8.84 -5.54
C ALA A 148 9.56 -8.10 -5.99
N LEU A 149 10.71 -8.41 -5.39
CA LEU A 149 12.00 -7.86 -5.80
C LEU A 149 12.55 -8.54 -7.07
N GLU A 150 12.30 -9.84 -7.23
CA GLU A 150 12.71 -10.63 -8.42
C GLU A 150 11.84 -10.32 -9.66
N SER A 151 10.57 -9.97 -9.49
CA SER A 151 9.63 -9.75 -10.60
C SER A 151 9.68 -8.35 -11.23
N ASP A 152 10.59 -7.47 -10.80
CA ASP A 152 10.67 -6.04 -11.15
C ASP A 152 9.41 -5.20 -10.84
N ASP A 153 8.31 -5.82 -10.39
CA ASP A 153 7.05 -5.16 -10.00
C ASP A 153 7.27 -4.07 -8.95
N LEU A 154 8.11 -4.35 -7.95
CA LEU A 154 8.39 -3.41 -6.89
C LEU A 154 9.24 -2.22 -7.39
N LYS A 155 10.18 -2.47 -8.30
CA LYS A 155 10.96 -1.39 -8.93
C LYS A 155 10.05 -0.51 -9.77
N GLN A 156 9.16 -1.10 -10.57
CA GLN A 156 8.18 -0.34 -11.33
C GLN A 156 7.30 0.50 -10.40
N LYS A 157 6.82 -0.08 -9.30
CA LYS A 157 6.01 0.64 -8.32
C LYS A 157 6.77 1.81 -7.69
N MET A 158 8.04 1.62 -7.37
CA MET A 158 8.91 2.68 -6.89
C MET A 158 9.09 3.80 -7.92
N SER A 159 9.32 3.47 -9.19
CA SER A 159 9.44 4.48 -10.25
C SER A 159 8.16 5.29 -10.40
N LEU A 160 6.99 4.64 -10.35
CA LEU A 160 5.70 5.34 -10.39
C LEU A 160 5.49 6.24 -9.16
N SER A 161 5.91 5.79 -7.97
CA SER A 161 5.84 6.60 -6.75
C SER A 161 6.78 7.81 -6.79
N ALA A 162 8.03 7.61 -7.25
CA ALA A 162 9.01 8.67 -7.44
C ALA A 162 8.52 9.74 -8.42
N MET A 163 7.86 9.31 -9.51
CA MET A 163 7.25 10.21 -10.47
C MET A 163 6.09 11.02 -9.86
N MET A 164 5.20 10.35 -9.13
CA MET A 164 4.08 10.99 -8.44
C MET A 164 4.59 12.04 -7.45
N GLU A 165 5.58 11.71 -6.63
CA GLU A 165 6.14 12.61 -5.64
C GLU A 165 6.88 13.79 -6.29
N MET A 166 7.64 13.55 -7.36
CA MET A 166 8.27 14.64 -8.13
C MET A 166 7.23 15.62 -8.67
N ALA A 167 6.13 15.12 -9.23
CA ALA A 167 5.04 15.97 -9.73
C ALA A 167 4.36 16.75 -8.60
N PHE A 168 4.30 16.17 -7.39
CA PHE A 168 3.70 16.79 -6.21
C PHE A 168 4.60 17.89 -5.60
N GLN A 169 5.89 17.63 -5.43
CA GLN A 169 6.84 18.55 -4.80
C GLN A 169 7.11 19.82 -5.63
N ARG A 170 6.96 19.76 -6.95
CA ARG A 170 7.20 20.94 -7.81
C ARG A 170 6.14 22.04 -7.57
N PRO A 171 6.53 23.32 -7.51
CA PRO A 171 5.59 24.44 -7.40
C PRO A 171 4.62 24.49 -8.59
N LYS A 172 3.36 24.92 -8.38
CA LYS A 172 2.30 24.93 -9.42
C LYS A 172 2.71 25.54 -10.78
N LYS A 173 3.62 26.52 -10.80
CA LYS A 173 4.12 27.19 -12.02
C LYS A 173 5.20 26.39 -12.78
N GLN A 174 5.81 25.39 -12.15
CA GLN A 174 6.87 24.53 -12.72
C GLN A 174 6.42 23.07 -12.89
N ARG A 175 5.17 22.75 -12.53
CA ARG A 175 4.56 21.42 -12.77
C ARG A 175 4.27 21.15 -14.25
N SER A 176 4.22 22.18 -15.09
CA SER A 176 3.80 22.08 -16.49
C SER A 176 4.89 21.62 -17.46
N ALA A 177 6.17 21.63 -17.05
CA ALA A 177 7.27 21.17 -17.90
C ALA A 177 8.29 20.41 -17.03
N ILE A 178 8.27 19.08 -17.15
CA ILE A 178 9.25 18.21 -16.50
C ILE A 178 10.13 17.61 -17.61
N PRO A 179 11.43 17.95 -17.65
CA PRO A 179 12.37 17.35 -18.60
C PRO A 179 12.44 15.83 -18.42
N PHE A 180 12.62 15.09 -19.52
CA PHE A 180 12.77 13.64 -19.47
C PHE A 180 13.99 13.21 -18.65
N ASP A 181 15.09 13.96 -18.73
CA ASP A 181 16.31 13.73 -17.94
C ASP A 181 16.06 13.78 -16.43
N ASP A 182 15.18 14.66 -15.96
CA ASP A 182 14.81 14.71 -14.54
C ASP A 182 14.00 13.46 -14.15
N ILE A 183 13.08 13.02 -15.01
CA ILE A 183 12.26 11.81 -14.78
C ILE A 183 13.15 10.57 -14.78
N ALA A 184 14.06 10.44 -15.74
CA ALA A 184 15.01 9.35 -15.86
C ALA A 184 15.85 9.20 -14.58
N LYS A 185 16.41 10.32 -14.09
CA LYS A 185 17.20 10.34 -12.84
C LYS A 185 16.40 9.92 -11.61
N ALA A 186 15.20 10.46 -11.45
CA ALA A 186 14.40 10.17 -10.25
C ALA A 186 13.79 8.77 -10.27
N CYS A 187 13.35 8.29 -11.44
CA CYS A 187 12.76 6.96 -11.59
C CYS A 187 13.80 5.85 -11.76
N ARG A 188 15.09 6.22 -11.93
CA ARG A 188 16.22 5.34 -12.27
C ARG A 188 15.93 4.47 -13.48
N VAL A 189 15.41 5.10 -14.52
CA VAL A 189 15.13 4.47 -15.81
C VAL A 189 15.95 5.14 -16.89
N ASN A 190 16.18 4.43 -17.99
CA ASN A 190 16.81 5.00 -19.16
C ASN A 190 15.84 5.95 -19.88
N ASP A 191 16.38 6.89 -20.68
CA ASP A 191 15.59 7.89 -21.40
C ASP A 191 14.52 7.27 -22.32
N ASP A 192 14.80 6.10 -22.91
CA ASP A 192 13.86 5.35 -23.74
C ASP A 192 12.66 4.76 -22.97
N GLN A 193 12.80 4.62 -21.65
CA GLN A 193 11.76 4.07 -20.77
C GLN A 193 10.93 5.16 -20.06
N VAL A 194 11.33 6.43 -20.18
CA VAL A 194 10.65 7.56 -19.53
C VAL A 194 9.21 7.69 -20.01
N GLU A 195 8.97 7.58 -21.31
CA GLU A 195 7.61 7.65 -21.87
C GLU A 195 6.71 6.53 -21.36
N ASP A 196 7.25 5.32 -21.22
CA ASP A 196 6.51 4.17 -20.72
C ASP A 196 6.12 4.36 -19.25
N ILE A 197 7.02 4.88 -18.42
CA ILE A 197 6.72 5.25 -17.03
C ILE A 197 5.66 6.34 -16.99
N PHE A 198 5.80 7.41 -17.78
CA PHE A 198 4.81 8.48 -17.87
C PHE A 198 3.41 7.95 -18.24
N ARG A 199 3.34 7.11 -19.29
CA ARG A 199 2.09 6.48 -19.73
C ARG A 199 1.49 5.62 -18.64
N LYS A 200 2.29 4.79 -17.95
CA LYS A 200 1.84 3.94 -16.85
C LYS A 200 1.30 4.76 -15.68
N THR A 201 1.96 5.85 -15.31
CA THR A 201 1.52 6.76 -14.23
C THR A 201 0.19 7.43 -14.55
N MET A 202 -0.01 7.84 -15.81
CA MET A 202 -1.31 8.36 -16.27
C MET A 202 -2.41 7.29 -16.30
N CYS A 203 -2.12 6.09 -16.81
CA CYS A 203 -3.07 4.98 -16.82
C CYS A 203 -3.47 4.54 -15.41
N ALA A 204 -2.58 4.67 -14.44
CA ALA A 204 -2.85 4.45 -13.02
C ALA A 204 -3.67 5.60 -12.39
N GLY A 205 -3.90 6.70 -13.10
CA GLY A 205 -4.66 7.86 -12.62
C GLY A 205 -3.89 8.72 -11.61
N LEU A 206 -2.58 8.51 -11.45
CA LEU A 206 -1.76 9.20 -10.45
C LEU A 206 -1.44 10.64 -10.86
N ILE A 207 -1.26 10.87 -12.17
CA ILE A 207 -1.00 12.20 -12.75
C ILE A 207 -1.88 12.44 -13.98
N LYS A 208 -2.04 13.71 -14.35
CA LYS A 208 -2.66 14.13 -15.61
C LYS A 208 -1.71 15.08 -16.33
N GLY A 209 -1.50 14.87 -17.63
CA GLY A 209 -0.60 15.70 -18.44
C GLY A 209 -0.58 15.29 -19.91
N SER A 210 0.34 15.89 -20.66
CA SER A 210 0.64 15.58 -22.06
C SER A 210 2.15 15.53 -22.26
N ILE A 211 2.60 14.77 -23.27
CA ILE A 211 3.99 14.74 -23.73
C ILE A 211 4.10 15.74 -24.90
N ASP A 212 5.13 16.57 -24.89
CA ASP A 212 5.51 17.52 -25.95
C ASP A 212 6.98 17.31 -26.32
#